data_AF-A0A2E1MZB7-F1
#
_entry.id   AF-A0A2E1MZB7-F1
#
_cell.length_a   1.000
_cell.length_b   1.000
_cell.length_c   1.000
_cell.angle_alpha   90.00
_cell.angle_beta   90.00
_cell.angle_gamma   90.00
#
_symmetry.space_group_name_H-M   'P 1'
#
loop_
_entity.id
_entity.type
_entity.pdbx_description
1 polymer ?
#
loop_
_entity_poly.entity_id
_entity_poly.type
_entity_poly.pdbx_seq_one_letter_code
_entity_poly.pdbx_strand_id
1 'polypeptide(L)'
;MYNFYIILIYLMPKICNSSMNFKDCELAILRNAVDQIEERVGKQKIDNPEVTVIISIVEEFLQKRKRICYGGTAINNILPEKDQFYNKDVELPDYDFFSPTPLKDAKDLADIYYKRGFTEVQASAGVHTGTFKVFVNFMPVADITYLVPELYKNLLKKAVNIAGIRYCPPNYLRMLMYLELSRPRGDASRWEKVLKRLTILNDNYPLVASRCDVTLIQRIFEKGYKVKSNSMGGVVMDEDSFENPEEKIFMIARETLSSLGCIFFGAFANRLFLKNTKELKRKPIPKIPDFDVLSVEPERHANILKERLIHSNIRKVNIVKRPGVGEIIAPHFEVRIGKETVAFIYEPLACHSYNQIEIGGNNYKIATLDTMLSFYLAFLFTDRPYYNEKRILCMSHYLFEVQEKNRLKQKGLLKRFSIDCYGNHHTIEEIRSEKAEMFKTLKKMKITSGKKYEWYFLKYTPGGKNKKPTKTKTKKKKRKRRKKKTRKFLF
;
A
#
# COMPACT_ATOMS: atom_id res chain seq x y z
N MET A 1 -66.28 17.18 -19.43
CA MET A 1 -65.14 17.36 -18.51
C MET A 1 -64.76 16.00 -17.97
N TYR A 2 -63.74 15.35 -18.55
CA TYR A 2 -63.25 14.05 -18.11
C TYR A 2 -61.89 14.22 -17.42
N ASN A 3 -61.83 13.73 -16.19
CA ASN A 3 -60.68 13.67 -15.29
C ASN A 3 -59.56 12.81 -15.88
N PHE A 4 -58.34 13.35 -15.98
CA PHE A 4 -57.12 12.57 -16.19
C PHE A 4 -56.29 12.57 -14.91
N TYR A 5 -56.44 11.52 -14.11
CA TYR A 5 -55.44 11.14 -13.10
C TYR A 5 -54.31 10.40 -13.82
N ILE A 6 -53.15 11.04 -13.95
CA ILE A 6 -51.92 10.36 -14.37
C ILE A 6 -51.37 9.63 -13.15
N ILE A 7 -51.54 8.30 -13.14
CA ILE A 7 -50.85 7.40 -12.22
C ILE A 7 -49.40 7.27 -12.73
N LEU A 8 -48.47 7.92 -12.04
CA LEU A 8 -47.04 7.65 -12.22
C LEU A 8 -46.72 6.28 -11.61
N ILE A 9 -46.81 5.22 -12.42
CA ILE A 9 -46.30 3.90 -12.05
C ILE A 9 -44.77 4.00 -12.08
N TYR A 10 -44.15 4.04 -10.91
CA TYR A 10 -42.72 3.76 -10.76
C TYR A 10 -42.49 2.31 -11.22
N LEU A 11 -42.06 2.14 -12.48
CA LEU A 11 -41.55 0.88 -12.99
C LEU A 11 -40.25 0.55 -12.24
N MET A 12 -40.35 -0.28 -11.19
CA MET A 12 -39.16 -0.90 -10.61
C MET A 12 -38.47 -1.73 -11.71
N PRO A 13 -37.15 -1.59 -11.92
CA PRO A 13 -36.46 -2.41 -12.89
C PRO A 13 -36.64 -3.89 -12.52
N LYS A 14 -37.02 -4.70 -13.52
CA LYS A 14 -37.18 -6.14 -13.35
C LYS A 14 -35.85 -6.74 -12.87
N ILE A 15 -35.83 -7.28 -11.64
CA ILE A 15 -34.64 -7.90 -11.01
C ILE A 15 -34.04 -8.99 -11.92
N CYS A 16 -34.90 -9.74 -12.61
CA CYS A 16 -34.50 -10.71 -13.63
C CYS A 16 -34.71 -10.16 -15.04
N ASN A 17 -33.71 -10.31 -15.90
CA ASN A 17 -33.79 -9.95 -17.31
C ASN A 17 -33.80 -11.19 -18.22
N SER A 18 -34.13 -11.01 -19.50
CA SER A 18 -34.23 -12.09 -20.49
C SER A 18 -32.91 -12.78 -20.84
N SER A 19 -31.77 -12.23 -20.42
CA SER A 19 -30.44 -12.81 -20.65
C SER A 19 -29.95 -13.73 -19.53
N MET A 20 -30.66 -13.76 -18.39
CA MET A 20 -30.32 -14.60 -17.24
C MET A 20 -30.97 -15.98 -17.35
N ASN A 21 -30.21 -17.05 -17.04
CA ASN A 21 -30.81 -18.36 -16.82
C ASN A 21 -31.52 -18.41 -15.45
N PHE A 22 -32.23 -19.51 -15.17
CA PHE A 22 -32.98 -19.68 -13.92
C PHE A 22 -32.10 -19.47 -12.67
N LYS A 23 -30.90 -20.06 -12.63
CA LYS A 23 -29.98 -19.95 -11.49
C LYS A 23 -29.45 -18.54 -11.31
N ASP A 24 -29.14 -17.84 -12.41
CA ASP A 24 -28.68 -16.46 -12.37
C ASP A 24 -29.77 -15.50 -11.89
N CYS A 25 -31.02 -15.73 -12.32
CA CYS A 25 -32.18 -14.99 -11.83
C CYS A 25 -32.43 -15.26 -10.33
N GLU A 26 -32.36 -16.51 -9.88
CA GLU A 26 -32.46 -16.87 -8.45
C GLU A 26 -31.38 -16.18 -7.61
N LEU A 27 -30.13 -16.16 -8.08
CA LEU A 27 -29.03 -15.44 -7.43
C LEU A 27 -29.24 -13.93 -7.43
N ALA A 28 -29.79 -13.36 -8.50
CA ALA A 28 -30.11 -11.92 -8.57
C ALA A 28 -31.21 -11.55 -7.55
N ILE A 29 -32.23 -12.39 -7.40
CA ILE A 29 -33.29 -12.22 -6.40
C ILE A 29 -32.70 -12.28 -4.98
N LEU A 30 -31.86 -13.27 -4.70
CA LEU A 30 -31.17 -13.38 -3.41
C LEU A 30 -30.31 -12.15 -3.11
N ARG A 31 -29.49 -11.71 -4.07
CA ARG A 31 -28.65 -10.51 -3.93
C ARG A 31 -29.48 -9.28 -3.62
N ASN A 32 -30.56 -9.04 -4.38
CA ASN A 32 -31.46 -7.93 -4.12
C ASN A 32 -32.10 -8.01 -2.72
N ALA A 33 -32.48 -9.21 -2.25
CA ALA A 33 -33.01 -9.38 -0.89
C ALA A 33 -31.94 -9.08 0.18
N VAL A 34 -30.70 -9.53 -0.03
CA VAL A 34 -29.56 -9.20 0.85
C VAL A 34 -29.34 -7.69 0.89
N ASP A 35 -29.28 -7.02 -0.26
CA ASP A 35 -29.08 -5.58 -0.36
C ASP A 35 -30.17 -4.81 0.42
N GLN A 36 -31.44 -5.20 0.27
CA GLN A 36 -32.56 -4.57 1.00
C GLN A 36 -32.51 -4.83 2.52
N ILE A 37 -32.05 -6.01 2.95
CA ILE A 37 -31.89 -6.32 4.37
C ILE A 37 -30.75 -5.48 4.95
N GLU A 38 -29.60 -5.44 4.28
CA GLU A 38 -28.45 -4.62 4.68
C GLU A 38 -28.82 -3.14 4.76
N GLU A 39 -29.60 -2.63 3.81
CA GLU A 39 -30.09 -1.26 3.81
C GLU A 39 -30.96 -0.95 5.04
N ARG A 40 -31.91 -1.82 5.35
CA ARG A 40 -32.79 -1.65 6.53
C ARG A 40 -32.00 -1.70 7.84
N VAL A 41 -31.10 -2.67 7.97
CA VAL A 41 -30.27 -2.83 9.18
C VAL A 41 -29.32 -1.65 9.34
N GLY A 42 -28.71 -1.19 8.25
CA GLY A 42 -27.82 -0.02 8.25
C GLY A 42 -28.55 1.24 8.68
N LYS A 43 -29.72 1.51 8.09
CA LYS A 43 -30.55 2.67 8.45
C LYS A 43 -30.96 2.67 9.92
N GLN A 44 -31.45 1.54 10.44
CA GLN A 44 -31.77 1.40 11.87
C GLN A 44 -30.58 1.70 12.78
N LYS A 45 -29.37 1.38 12.33
CA LYS A 45 -28.14 1.64 13.08
C LYS A 45 -27.75 3.12 13.05
N ILE A 46 -27.85 3.78 11.89
CA ILE A 46 -27.56 5.21 11.72
C ILE A 46 -28.58 6.09 12.46
N ASP A 47 -29.86 5.71 12.43
CA ASP A 47 -30.94 6.44 13.10
C ASP A 47 -30.84 6.37 14.65
N ASN A 48 -29.95 5.54 15.20
CA ASN A 48 -29.71 5.47 16.64
C ASN A 48 -28.97 6.74 17.13
N PRO A 49 -29.57 7.55 18.03
CA PRO A 49 -28.93 8.78 18.53
C PRO A 49 -27.56 8.55 19.18
N GLU A 50 -27.33 7.41 19.82
CA GLU A 50 -26.03 7.08 20.41
C GLU A 50 -24.93 6.99 19.35
N VAL A 51 -25.27 6.45 18.18
CA VAL A 51 -24.33 6.26 17.06
C VAL A 51 -23.92 7.61 16.48
N THR A 52 -24.85 8.53 16.31
CA THR A 52 -24.56 9.92 15.90
C THR A 52 -23.61 10.62 16.89
N VAL A 53 -23.83 10.41 18.20
CA VAL A 53 -22.90 10.91 19.23
C VAL A 53 -21.52 10.25 19.11
N ILE A 54 -21.46 8.94 18.82
CA ILE A 54 -20.18 8.25 18.64
C ILE A 54 -19.38 8.84 17.47
N ILE A 55 -20.04 9.06 16.32
CA ILE A 55 -19.44 9.63 15.11
C ILE A 55 -18.91 11.04 15.38
N SER A 56 -19.75 11.92 15.96
CA SER A 56 -19.35 13.29 16.26
C SER A 56 -18.12 13.37 17.17
N ILE A 57 -17.99 12.49 18.17
CA ILE A 57 -16.83 12.45 19.07
C ILE A 57 -15.54 12.12 18.31
N VAL A 58 -15.54 11.11 17.43
CA VAL A 58 -14.34 10.76 16.65
C VAL A 58 -14.00 11.85 15.64
N GLU A 59 -14.99 12.47 15.00
CA GLU A 59 -14.78 13.59 14.08
C GLU A 59 -14.18 14.81 14.79
N GLU A 60 -14.71 15.20 15.96
CA GLU A 60 -14.13 16.26 16.78
C GLU A 60 -12.69 15.93 17.20
N PHE A 61 -12.42 14.67 17.56
CA PHE A 61 -11.08 14.21 17.91
C PHE A 61 -10.12 14.36 16.73
N LEU A 62 -10.51 13.94 15.53
CA LEU A 62 -9.74 14.06 14.30
C LEU A 62 -9.42 15.52 13.99
N GLN A 63 -10.41 16.42 14.11
CA GLN A 63 -10.23 17.86 13.90
C GLN A 63 -9.24 18.46 14.92
N LYS A 64 -9.45 18.22 16.22
CA LYS A 64 -8.62 18.77 17.30
C LYS A 64 -7.18 18.26 17.26
N ARG A 65 -6.99 16.96 16.99
CA ARG A 65 -5.67 16.32 16.94
C ARG A 65 -4.99 16.45 15.57
N LYS A 66 -5.70 16.95 14.55
CA LYS A 66 -5.26 17.05 13.14
C LYS A 66 -4.75 15.72 12.60
N ARG A 67 -5.44 14.62 12.92
CA ARG A 67 -5.11 13.26 12.42
C ARG A 67 -5.57 13.11 10.97
N ILE A 68 -4.84 12.28 10.23
CA ILE A 68 -4.98 12.18 8.77
C ILE A 68 -5.70 10.88 8.44
N CYS A 69 -6.94 10.97 7.98
CA CYS A 69 -7.73 9.84 7.53
C CYS A 69 -7.17 9.25 6.23
N TYR A 70 -7.18 7.92 6.12
CA TYR A 70 -6.82 7.17 4.92
C TYR A 70 -7.89 6.12 4.59
N GLY A 71 -7.62 5.21 3.64
CA GLY A 71 -8.50 4.09 3.37
C GLY A 71 -9.78 4.46 2.61
N GLY A 72 -10.81 3.62 2.75
CA GLY A 72 -12.06 3.76 1.99
C GLY A 72 -12.80 5.05 2.34
N THR A 73 -12.90 5.37 3.63
CA THR A 73 -13.58 6.57 4.13
C THR A 73 -12.90 7.84 3.63
N ALA A 74 -11.56 7.87 3.60
CA ALA A 74 -10.85 9.01 3.06
C ALA A 74 -11.05 9.18 1.55
N ILE A 75 -11.00 8.09 0.76
CA ILE A 75 -11.29 8.16 -0.68
C ILE A 75 -12.71 8.67 -0.88
N ASN A 76 -13.69 8.11 -0.19
CA ASN A 76 -15.09 8.51 -0.32
C ASN A 76 -15.29 10.00 -0.03
N ASN A 77 -14.79 10.47 1.12
CA ASN A 77 -15.09 11.82 1.59
C ASN A 77 -14.40 12.92 0.78
N ILE A 78 -13.33 12.64 0.03
CA ILE A 78 -12.73 13.62 -0.86
C ILE A 78 -13.42 13.68 -2.24
N LEU A 79 -14.28 12.73 -2.57
CA LEU A 79 -14.99 12.73 -3.86
C LEU A 79 -16.20 13.67 -3.82
N PRO A 80 -16.59 14.22 -4.98
CA PRO A 80 -17.90 14.87 -5.13
C PRO A 80 -19.03 13.90 -4.73
N GLU A 81 -20.11 14.43 -4.17
CA GLU A 81 -21.22 13.62 -3.61
C GLU A 81 -21.75 12.55 -4.58
N LYS A 82 -21.91 12.91 -5.86
CA LYS A 82 -22.39 12.00 -6.91
C LYS A 82 -21.49 10.78 -7.18
N ASP A 83 -20.21 10.88 -6.81
CA ASP A 83 -19.20 9.84 -7.05
C ASP A 83 -18.79 9.13 -5.74
N GLN A 84 -19.43 9.50 -4.61
CA GLN A 84 -19.27 8.79 -3.35
C GLN A 84 -19.89 7.40 -3.46
N PHE A 85 -19.17 6.40 -2.95
CA PHE A 85 -19.54 4.99 -3.05
C PHE A 85 -19.98 4.39 -1.71
N TYR A 86 -19.99 5.18 -0.64
CA TYR A 86 -20.61 4.82 0.64
C TYR A 86 -21.87 5.64 0.85
N ASN A 87 -22.96 4.97 1.21
CA ASN A 87 -24.21 5.64 1.57
C ASN A 87 -24.19 6.04 3.04
N LYS A 88 -24.06 7.34 3.36
CA LYS A 88 -23.97 7.83 4.74
C LYS A 88 -25.26 7.67 5.55
N ASP A 89 -26.40 7.44 4.89
CA ASP A 89 -27.68 7.23 5.55
C ASP A 89 -27.86 5.78 6.05
N VAL A 90 -26.95 4.88 5.65
CA VAL A 90 -27.07 3.44 5.88
C VAL A 90 -25.76 2.84 6.41
N GLU A 91 -24.62 3.34 5.95
CA GLU A 91 -23.30 2.82 6.26
C GLU A 91 -22.60 3.68 7.31
N LEU A 92 -22.06 3.00 8.33
CA LEU A 92 -21.24 3.68 9.33
C LEU A 92 -19.86 4.00 8.80
N PRO A 93 -19.34 5.22 9.05
CA PRO A 93 -17.98 5.54 8.70
C PRO A 93 -17.00 4.75 9.57
N ASP A 94 -16.18 3.92 8.92
CA ASP A 94 -15.04 3.26 9.53
C ASP A 94 -13.83 4.22 9.45
N TYR A 95 -13.46 4.83 10.57
CA TYR A 95 -12.40 5.84 10.58
C TYR A 95 -11.01 5.21 10.71
N ASP A 96 -10.39 4.96 9.57
CA ASP A 96 -8.95 4.69 9.44
C ASP A 96 -8.14 5.99 9.43
N PHE A 97 -7.22 6.19 10.38
CA PHE A 97 -6.36 7.38 10.38
C PHE A 97 -4.94 7.15 10.89
N PHE A 98 -4.01 7.91 10.31
CA PHE A 98 -2.61 7.93 10.72
C PHE A 98 -2.39 8.81 11.96
N SER A 99 -1.46 8.39 12.80
CA SER A 99 -0.97 9.16 13.93
C SER A 99 0.53 8.90 14.19
N PRO A 100 1.31 9.93 14.58
CA PRO A 100 2.67 9.73 15.08
C PRO A 100 2.69 9.14 16.51
N THR A 101 1.56 9.15 17.22
CA THR A 101 1.42 8.68 18.61
C THR A 101 0.16 7.83 18.79
N PRO A 102 -0.02 6.75 18.01
CA PRO A 102 -1.31 6.07 17.88
C PRO A 102 -1.76 5.37 19.19
N LEU A 103 -0.82 4.81 19.96
CA LEU A 103 -1.10 4.22 21.27
C LEU A 103 -1.71 5.24 22.25
N LYS A 104 -1.18 6.48 22.25
CA LYS A 104 -1.70 7.55 23.10
C LYS A 104 -3.07 7.99 22.62
N ASP A 105 -3.21 8.19 21.31
CA ASP A 105 -4.47 8.64 20.72
C ASP A 105 -5.61 7.63 20.93
N ALA A 106 -5.32 6.32 20.86
CA ALA A 106 -6.30 5.28 21.12
C ALA A 106 -6.83 5.32 22.56
N LYS A 107 -5.94 5.53 23.54
CA LYS A 107 -6.30 5.67 24.95
C LYS A 107 -7.08 6.97 25.20
N ASP A 108 -6.58 8.09 24.67
CA ASP A 108 -7.24 9.39 24.80
C ASP A 108 -8.67 9.35 24.21
N LEU A 109 -8.86 8.72 23.05
CA LEU A 109 -10.18 8.59 22.41
C LEU A 109 -11.12 7.71 23.25
N ALA A 110 -10.63 6.57 23.76
CA ALA A 110 -11.39 5.73 24.68
C ALA A 110 -11.79 6.49 25.95
N ASP A 111 -10.89 7.29 26.54
CA ASP A 111 -11.18 8.12 27.70
C ASP A 111 -12.27 9.17 27.42
N ILE A 112 -12.29 9.76 26.22
CA ILE A 112 -13.33 10.72 25.82
C ILE A 112 -14.69 10.03 25.78
N TYR A 113 -14.79 8.84 25.18
CA TYR A 113 -16.04 8.08 25.16
C TYR A 113 -16.51 7.74 26.58
N TYR A 114 -15.62 7.23 27.42
CA TYR A 114 -15.98 6.89 28.80
C TYR A 114 -16.48 8.11 29.60
N LYS A 115 -15.81 9.26 29.46
CA LYS A 115 -16.24 10.52 30.09
C LYS A 115 -17.59 11.03 29.58
N ARG A 116 -17.99 10.64 28.36
CA ARG A 116 -19.31 10.96 27.79
C ARG A 116 -20.41 9.98 28.21
N GLY A 117 -20.10 8.98 29.04
CA GLY A 117 -21.07 8.07 29.66
C GLY A 117 -21.14 6.68 29.04
N PHE A 118 -20.35 6.40 27.99
CA PHE A 118 -20.29 5.07 27.39
C PHE A 118 -19.59 4.08 28.34
N THR A 119 -20.23 2.95 28.62
CA THR A 119 -19.76 1.95 29.59
C THR A 119 -18.87 0.89 28.94
N GLU A 120 -19.20 0.46 27.72
CA GLU A 120 -18.48 -0.60 27.00
C GLU A 120 -17.47 0.00 26.02
N VAL A 121 -16.39 0.57 26.55
CA VAL A 121 -15.32 1.19 25.75
C VAL A 121 -14.02 0.39 25.87
N GLN A 122 -13.38 0.11 24.74
CA GLN A 122 -12.11 -0.60 24.72
C GLN A 122 -11.17 -0.07 23.63
N ALA A 123 -9.92 0.22 24.00
CA ALA A 123 -8.82 0.35 23.05
C ALA A 123 -7.97 -0.93 23.06
N SER A 124 -7.65 -1.47 21.90
CA SER A 124 -6.83 -2.69 21.77
C SER A 124 -5.79 -2.60 20.66
N ALA A 125 -4.77 -3.44 20.74
CA ALA A 125 -3.82 -3.60 19.64
C ALA A 125 -4.50 -4.34 18.47
N GLY A 126 -4.31 -3.82 17.24
CA GLY A 126 -4.79 -4.43 16.00
C GLY A 126 -4.01 -5.70 15.63
N VAL A 127 -4.32 -6.30 14.48
CA VAL A 127 -3.57 -7.47 13.99
C VAL A 127 -2.14 -7.07 13.61
N HIS A 128 -1.99 -6.00 12.84
CA HIS A 128 -0.70 -5.40 12.51
C HIS A 128 -0.17 -4.61 13.71
N THR A 129 1.12 -4.77 13.99
CA THR A 129 1.79 -4.03 15.07
C THR A 129 1.84 -2.54 14.71
N GLY A 130 1.53 -1.66 15.65
CA GLY A 130 1.47 -0.20 15.41
C GLY A 130 0.12 0.32 14.95
N THR A 131 -0.87 -0.54 14.69
CA THR A 131 -2.28 -0.19 14.55
C THR A 131 -3.05 -0.51 15.83
N PHE A 132 -3.91 0.40 16.26
CA PHE A 132 -4.76 0.23 17.44
C PHE A 132 -6.22 0.44 17.06
N LYS A 133 -7.11 -0.34 17.67
CA LYS A 133 -8.55 -0.30 17.42
C LYS A 133 -9.26 0.28 18.63
N VAL A 134 -10.24 1.16 18.42
CA VAL A 134 -11.13 1.67 19.47
C VAL A 134 -12.55 1.14 19.21
N PHE A 135 -13.14 0.56 20.24
CA PHE A 135 -14.49 0.02 20.25
C PHE A 135 -15.35 0.76 21.27
N VAL A 136 -16.60 1.02 20.91
CA VAL A 136 -17.63 1.61 21.77
C VAL A 136 -18.91 0.81 21.60
N ASN A 137 -19.48 0.29 22.70
CA ASN A 137 -20.63 -0.61 22.68
C ASN A 137 -20.46 -1.76 21.67
N PHE A 138 -19.25 -2.35 21.67
CA PHE A 138 -18.82 -3.41 20.74
C PHE A 138 -18.75 -3.03 19.25
N MET A 139 -19.04 -1.78 18.90
CA MET A 139 -18.89 -1.27 17.54
C MET A 139 -17.43 -0.81 17.31
N PRO A 140 -16.78 -1.22 16.22
CA PRO A 140 -15.49 -0.65 15.82
C PRO A 140 -15.71 0.79 15.37
N VAL A 141 -14.98 1.73 15.98
CA VAL A 141 -15.14 3.16 15.72
C VAL A 141 -13.95 3.72 14.96
N ALA A 142 -12.74 3.25 15.28
CA ALA A 142 -11.52 3.79 14.68
C ALA A 142 -10.38 2.78 14.65
N ASP A 143 -9.62 2.82 13.55
CA ASP A 143 -8.33 2.17 13.36
C ASP A 143 -7.24 3.25 13.28
N ILE A 144 -6.36 3.26 14.29
CA ILE A 144 -5.33 4.29 14.48
C ILE A 144 -3.97 3.68 14.17
N THR A 145 -3.40 4.03 13.03
CA THR A 145 -2.15 3.44 12.51
C THR A 145 -0.97 4.37 12.69
N TYR A 146 0.16 3.81 13.13
CA TYR A 146 1.41 4.54 13.25
C TYR A 146 1.87 5.08 11.90
N LEU A 147 2.28 6.34 11.87
CA LEU A 147 3.04 6.89 10.77
C LEU A 147 4.23 7.67 11.32
N VAL A 148 5.43 7.40 10.79
CA VAL A 148 6.65 8.07 11.25
C VAL A 148 6.51 9.60 11.13
N PRO A 149 7.03 10.39 12.09
CA PRO A 149 6.81 11.83 12.14
C PRO A 149 7.20 12.59 10.87
N GLU A 150 8.27 12.17 10.19
CA GLU A 150 8.74 12.75 8.93
C GLU A 150 7.65 12.66 7.83
N LEU A 151 7.14 11.45 7.58
CA LEU A 151 6.07 11.22 6.61
C LEU A 151 4.77 11.92 7.02
N TYR A 152 4.41 11.84 8.31
CA TYR A 152 3.21 12.47 8.82
C TYR A 152 3.21 13.98 8.56
N LYS A 153 4.33 14.65 8.82
CA LYS A 153 4.49 16.09 8.56
C LYS A 153 4.30 16.42 7.08
N ASN A 154 4.87 15.62 6.18
CA ASN A 154 4.75 15.84 4.73
C ASN A 154 3.34 15.59 4.21
N LEU A 155 2.68 14.53 4.69
CA LEU A 155 1.28 14.29 4.36
C LEU A 155 0.37 15.39 4.89
N LEU A 156 0.58 15.83 6.13
CA LEU A 156 -0.26 16.87 6.74
C LEU A 156 -0.25 18.18 5.94
N LYS A 157 0.90 18.55 5.35
CA LYS A 157 1.04 19.73 4.49
C LYS A 157 0.21 19.64 3.21
N LYS A 158 0.10 18.43 2.63
CA LYS A 158 -0.59 18.16 1.36
C LYS A 158 -2.02 17.63 1.56
N ALA A 159 -2.46 17.44 2.81
CA ALA A 159 -3.72 16.81 3.14
C ALA A 159 -4.91 17.66 2.68
N VAL A 160 -5.96 16.98 2.20
CA VAL A 160 -7.23 17.62 1.85
C VAL A 160 -7.98 17.90 3.15
N ASN A 161 -8.52 19.11 3.31
CA ASN A 161 -9.27 19.51 4.50
C ASN A 161 -10.75 19.68 4.14
N ILE A 162 -11.61 18.87 4.74
CA ILE A 162 -13.07 18.92 4.55
C ILE A 162 -13.70 18.97 5.92
N ALA A 163 -14.45 20.03 6.21
CA ALA A 163 -15.08 20.29 7.51
C ALA A 163 -14.10 20.18 8.71
N GLY A 164 -12.83 20.56 8.52
CA GLY A 164 -11.79 20.51 9.57
C GLY A 164 -11.09 19.15 9.72
N ILE A 165 -11.60 18.09 9.08
CA ILE A 165 -10.98 16.76 9.08
C ILE A 165 -9.92 16.70 7.97
N ARG A 166 -8.75 16.13 8.27
CA ARG A 166 -7.65 15.97 7.31
C ARG A 166 -7.74 14.60 6.65
N TYR A 167 -7.74 14.57 5.33
CA TYR A 167 -7.72 13.36 4.51
C TYR A 167 -6.40 13.27 3.76
N CYS A 168 -5.92 12.03 3.55
CA CYS A 168 -4.71 11.78 2.77
C CYS A 168 -4.81 12.45 1.38
N PRO A 169 -3.70 13.01 0.87
CA PRO A 169 -3.66 13.57 -0.48
C PRO A 169 -4.03 12.50 -1.53
N PRO A 170 -4.69 12.86 -2.65
CA PRO A 170 -5.08 11.89 -3.69
C PRO A 170 -3.93 11.03 -4.20
N ASN A 171 -2.74 11.60 -4.39
CA ASN A 171 -1.55 10.85 -4.82
C ASN A 171 -1.05 9.83 -3.78
N TYR A 172 -1.28 10.07 -2.49
CA TYR A 172 -0.95 9.10 -1.45
C TYR A 172 -1.99 7.97 -1.38
N LEU A 173 -3.28 8.30 -1.52
CA LEU A 173 -4.34 7.29 -1.63
C LEU A 173 -4.12 6.40 -2.86
N ARG A 174 -3.76 7.01 -3.99
CA ARG A 174 -3.36 6.31 -5.22
C ARG A 174 -2.15 5.40 -4.99
N MET A 175 -1.13 5.88 -4.28
CA MET A 175 0.03 5.08 -3.89
C MET A 175 -0.40 3.82 -3.13
N LEU A 176 -1.22 3.97 -2.09
CA LEU A 176 -1.72 2.83 -1.30
C LEU A 176 -2.51 1.84 -2.16
N MET A 177 -3.34 2.31 -3.08
CA MET A 177 -4.10 1.42 -3.98
C MET A 177 -3.21 0.66 -4.97
N TYR A 178 -2.22 1.33 -5.57
CA TYR A 178 -1.23 0.64 -6.41
C TYR A 178 -0.37 -0.34 -5.60
N LEU A 179 -0.05 0.00 -4.35
CA LEU A 179 0.66 -0.89 -3.45
C LEU A 179 -0.11 -2.20 -3.25
N GLU A 180 -1.41 -2.14 -2.97
CA GLU A 180 -2.27 -3.32 -2.85
C GLU A 180 -2.33 -4.12 -4.15
N LEU A 181 -2.60 -3.47 -5.30
CA LEU A 181 -2.66 -4.12 -6.62
C LEU A 181 -1.32 -4.72 -7.07
N SER A 182 -0.20 -4.26 -6.50
CA SER A 182 1.14 -4.75 -6.80
C SER A 182 1.57 -5.95 -5.95
N ARG A 183 0.77 -6.39 -4.96
CA ARG A 183 1.14 -7.43 -3.99
C ARG A 183 0.30 -8.71 -4.15
N PRO A 184 0.65 -9.61 -5.08
CA PRO A 184 -0.15 -10.81 -5.34
C PRO A 184 -0.13 -11.82 -4.18
N ARG A 185 0.89 -11.78 -3.31
CA ARG A 185 0.93 -12.55 -2.05
C ARG A 185 0.32 -11.82 -0.85
N GLY A 186 -0.22 -10.62 -1.05
CA GLY A 186 -1.05 -9.92 -0.06
C GLY A 186 -2.50 -10.41 -0.10
N ASP A 187 -3.44 -9.54 0.26
CA ASP A 187 -4.86 -9.86 0.21
C ASP A 187 -5.45 -9.56 -1.18
N ALA A 188 -5.24 -10.48 -2.12
CA ALA A 188 -5.73 -10.37 -3.49
C ALA A 188 -7.27 -10.32 -3.59
N SER A 189 -8.00 -10.77 -2.55
CA SER A 189 -9.48 -10.68 -2.52
C SER A 189 -9.97 -9.23 -2.56
N ARG A 190 -9.12 -8.27 -2.17
CA ARG A 190 -9.43 -6.84 -2.15
C ARG A 190 -9.24 -6.17 -3.50
N TRP A 191 -8.56 -6.80 -4.46
CA TRP A 191 -8.14 -6.15 -5.71
C TRP A 191 -9.28 -5.57 -6.52
N GLU A 192 -10.42 -6.27 -6.60
CA GLU A 192 -11.60 -5.76 -7.31
C GLU A 192 -12.10 -4.45 -6.69
N LYS A 193 -12.26 -4.42 -5.36
CA LYS A 193 -12.69 -3.25 -4.61
C LYS A 193 -11.68 -2.10 -4.71
N VAL A 194 -10.39 -2.41 -4.67
CA VAL A 194 -9.31 -1.42 -4.81
C VAL A 194 -9.31 -0.81 -6.21
N LEU A 195 -9.43 -1.63 -7.27
CA LEU A 195 -9.42 -1.15 -8.64
C LEU A 195 -10.62 -0.23 -8.92
N LYS A 196 -11.84 -0.60 -8.48
CA LYS A 196 -13.04 0.25 -8.62
C LYS A 196 -12.82 1.65 -8.01
N ARG A 197 -12.27 1.69 -6.80
CA ARG A 197 -11.97 2.96 -6.09
C ARG A 197 -10.86 3.76 -6.75
N LEU A 198 -9.83 3.08 -7.25
CA LEU A 198 -8.75 3.71 -7.99
C LEU A 198 -9.26 4.38 -9.26
N THR A 199 -10.16 3.74 -10.00
CA THR A 199 -10.80 4.32 -11.19
C THR A 199 -11.54 5.60 -10.84
N ILE A 200 -12.46 5.56 -9.86
CA ILE A 200 -13.23 6.74 -9.43
C ILE A 200 -12.31 7.87 -8.95
N LEU A 201 -11.25 7.53 -8.20
CA LEU A 201 -10.26 8.51 -7.75
C LEU A 201 -9.50 9.13 -8.94
N ASN A 202 -9.15 8.34 -9.95
CA ASN A 202 -8.43 8.84 -11.13
C ASN A 202 -9.32 9.73 -12.01
N ASP A 203 -10.61 9.46 -12.08
CA ASP A 203 -11.56 10.29 -12.84
C ASP A 203 -11.75 11.67 -12.19
N ASN A 204 -11.79 11.72 -10.85
CA ASN A 204 -11.99 12.96 -10.09
C ASN A 204 -10.70 13.71 -9.75
N TYR A 205 -9.59 12.98 -9.60
CA TYR A 205 -8.28 13.53 -9.25
C TYR A 205 -7.22 12.98 -10.19
N PRO A 206 -7.23 13.33 -11.49
CA PRO A 206 -6.34 12.74 -12.47
C PRO A 206 -4.87 12.95 -12.10
N LEU A 207 -4.05 11.92 -12.36
CA LEU A 207 -2.61 12.03 -12.16
C LEU A 207 -2.01 12.84 -13.30
N VAL A 208 -1.97 14.16 -13.13
CA VAL A 208 -1.44 15.11 -14.12
C VAL A 208 -0.16 15.75 -13.61
N ALA A 209 0.81 15.89 -14.50
CA ALA A 209 2.01 16.65 -14.24
C ALA A 209 2.19 17.72 -15.33
N SER A 210 2.25 18.99 -14.93
CA SER A 210 2.38 20.11 -15.87
C SER A 210 3.80 20.27 -16.39
N ARG A 211 3.97 20.63 -17.67
CA ARG A 211 5.28 20.91 -18.30
C ARG A 211 6.26 19.73 -18.13
N CYS A 212 5.77 18.52 -18.38
CA CYS A 212 6.60 17.34 -18.55
C CYS A 212 7.15 17.34 -19.96
N ASP A 213 8.45 17.60 -20.08
CA ASP A 213 9.16 17.32 -21.31
C ASP A 213 9.62 15.87 -21.21
N VAL A 214 9.30 15.05 -22.21
CA VAL A 214 9.80 13.68 -22.30
C VAL A 214 11.34 13.68 -22.26
N THR A 215 11.99 14.74 -22.76
CA THR A 215 13.44 14.93 -22.65
C THR A 215 13.89 15.28 -21.24
N LEU A 216 13.05 15.87 -20.37
CA LEU A 216 13.35 16.05 -18.94
C LEU A 216 13.39 14.72 -18.20
N ILE A 217 12.67 13.68 -18.63
CA ILE A 217 12.86 12.32 -18.10
C ILE A 217 14.24 11.78 -18.51
N GLN A 218 14.74 12.19 -19.69
CA GLN A 218 15.99 11.71 -20.30
C GLN A 218 17.25 12.47 -19.82
N ARG A 219 17.17 13.78 -19.57
CA ARG A 219 18.33 14.70 -19.38
C ARG A 219 18.95 14.74 -17.99
N ILE A 220 18.57 13.85 -17.08
CA ILE A 220 18.86 14.05 -15.64
C ILE A 220 20.32 13.72 -15.24
N PHE A 221 21.13 13.22 -16.17
CA PHE A 221 22.57 13.00 -15.96
C PHE A 221 23.47 14.02 -16.67
N GLU A 222 22.93 14.80 -17.62
CA GLU A 222 23.70 15.83 -18.36
C GLU A 222 24.11 17.01 -17.47
N LYS A 223 23.45 17.24 -16.32
CA LYS A 223 23.81 18.35 -15.42
C LYS A 223 24.92 18.02 -14.42
N GLY A 224 25.29 16.74 -14.25
CA GLY A 224 26.41 16.29 -13.41
C GLY A 224 27.65 15.91 -14.22
N TYR A 225 27.44 15.32 -15.39
CA TYR A 225 28.49 15.07 -16.39
C TYR A 225 28.60 16.28 -17.31
N LYS A 226 29.71 17.03 -17.23
CA LYS A 226 30.00 18.11 -18.18
C LYS A 226 29.90 17.56 -19.61
N VAL A 227 28.84 17.93 -20.31
CA VAL A 227 28.73 17.78 -21.76
C VAL A 227 29.83 18.62 -22.40
N LYS A 228 30.87 17.93 -22.87
CA LYS A 228 31.47 18.25 -24.17
C LYS A 228 31.35 17.01 -25.04
N SER A 229 30.14 16.71 -25.50
CA SER A 229 30.01 16.14 -26.83
C SER A 229 28.81 16.78 -27.51
N ASN A 230 29.12 17.55 -28.55
CA ASN A 230 28.16 17.86 -29.58
C ASN A 230 27.87 16.54 -30.30
N SER A 231 26.79 15.85 -29.94
CA SER A 231 26.20 14.86 -30.83
C SER A 231 24.74 15.22 -31.04
N MET A 232 24.55 16.09 -32.03
CA MET A 232 23.30 16.18 -32.78
C MET A 232 22.95 14.81 -33.35
N GLY A 233 21.65 14.62 -33.60
CA GLY A 233 21.04 13.34 -33.84
C GLY A 233 21.61 12.53 -34.99
N GLY A 234 21.45 11.22 -34.87
CA GLY A 234 21.53 10.26 -35.97
C GLY A 234 22.96 9.87 -36.34
N VAL A 235 23.52 8.88 -35.65
CA VAL A 235 24.61 8.07 -36.20
C VAL A 235 24.34 6.60 -35.84
N VAL A 236 24.43 5.77 -36.88
CA VAL A 236 24.33 4.31 -36.83
C VAL A 236 25.51 3.76 -36.02
N MET A 237 25.24 2.82 -35.12
CA MET A 237 26.23 2.21 -34.23
C MET A 237 26.88 1.00 -34.91
N ASP A 238 28.21 0.94 -34.88
CA ASP A 238 29.01 -0.25 -35.19
C ASP A 238 29.25 -1.07 -33.91
N GLU A 239 29.38 -2.41 -34.02
CA GLU A 239 29.20 -3.35 -32.89
C GLU A 239 30.37 -3.48 -31.89
N ASP A 240 31.58 -2.98 -32.18
CA ASP A 240 32.78 -3.38 -31.43
C ASP A 240 33.61 -2.28 -30.73
N SER A 241 33.06 -1.09 -30.47
CA SER A 241 33.80 -0.06 -29.71
C SER A 241 32.94 0.67 -28.67
N PHE A 242 33.18 0.39 -27.39
CA PHE A 242 32.67 1.19 -26.27
C PHE A 242 33.44 2.52 -26.17
N GLU A 243 33.26 3.43 -27.12
CA GLU A 243 33.93 4.74 -27.10
C GLU A 243 33.42 5.66 -25.98
N ASN A 244 32.25 5.37 -25.36
CA ASN A 244 31.69 6.15 -24.27
C ASN A 244 31.78 5.43 -22.89
N PRO A 245 32.51 5.98 -21.91
CA PRO A 245 32.57 5.44 -20.54
C PRO A 245 31.20 5.27 -19.88
N GLU A 246 30.23 6.15 -20.16
CA GLU A 246 28.88 6.07 -19.59
C GLU A 246 28.13 4.83 -20.10
N GLU A 247 28.27 4.54 -21.38
CA GLU A 247 27.68 3.37 -22.01
C GLU A 247 28.28 2.08 -21.46
N LYS A 248 29.60 2.06 -21.26
CA LYS A 248 30.28 0.95 -20.61
C LYS A 248 29.75 0.73 -19.18
N ILE A 249 29.63 1.79 -18.37
CA ILE A 249 29.08 1.70 -17.01
C ILE A 249 27.63 1.19 -17.05
N PHE A 250 26.82 1.72 -17.97
CA PHE A 250 25.43 1.31 -18.15
C PHE A 250 25.32 -0.19 -18.44
N MET A 251 26.11 -0.70 -19.39
CA MET A 251 26.09 -2.11 -19.75
C MET A 251 26.55 -2.99 -18.58
N ILE A 252 27.67 -2.65 -17.92
CA ILE A 252 28.15 -3.40 -16.75
C ILE A 252 27.08 -3.46 -15.66
N ALA A 253 26.49 -2.31 -15.32
CA ALA A 253 25.49 -2.23 -14.28
C ALA A 253 24.21 -3.00 -14.65
N ARG A 254 23.70 -2.82 -15.87
CA ARG A 254 22.52 -3.52 -16.37
C ARG A 254 22.70 -5.04 -16.35
N GLU A 255 23.78 -5.55 -16.95
CA GLU A 255 24.01 -6.99 -17.04
C GLU A 255 24.30 -7.59 -15.65
N THR A 256 25.06 -6.89 -14.81
CA THR A 256 25.34 -7.35 -13.44
C THR A 256 24.05 -7.46 -12.64
N LEU A 257 23.22 -6.41 -12.61
CA LEU A 257 21.98 -6.39 -11.85
C LEU A 257 20.96 -7.42 -12.39
N SER A 258 20.90 -7.60 -13.72
CA SER A 258 20.03 -8.61 -14.33
C SER A 258 20.47 -10.03 -14.00
N SER A 259 21.78 -10.31 -14.08
CA SER A 259 22.34 -11.63 -13.75
C SER A 259 22.11 -12.03 -12.28
N LEU A 260 22.05 -11.04 -11.38
CA LEU A 260 21.69 -11.20 -9.97
C LEU A 260 20.17 -11.34 -9.73
N GLY A 261 19.36 -11.34 -10.78
CA GLY A 261 17.91 -11.49 -10.71
C GLY A 261 17.19 -10.29 -10.10
N CYS A 262 17.80 -9.11 -10.09
CA CYS A 262 17.19 -7.89 -9.56
C CYS A 262 15.98 -7.47 -10.41
N ILE A 263 15.01 -6.80 -9.77
CA ILE A 263 13.81 -6.29 -10.46
C ILE A 263 14.00 -4.82 -10.78
N PHE A 264 14.00 -4.45 -12.06
CA PHE A 264 14.17 -3.07 -12.49
C PHE A 264 12.86 -2.29 -12.36
N PHE A 265 12.92 -1.14 -11.71
CA PHE A 265 11.78 -0.22 -11.59
C PHE A 265 12.15 1.26 -11.77
N GLY A 266 13.44 1.59 -11.97
CA GLY A 266 13.93 2.95 -12.21
C GLY A 266 13.86 3.41 -13.68
N ALA A 267 14.77 4.30 -14.06
CA ALA A 267 14.80 4.94 -15.39
C ALA A 267 14.82 3.93 -16.55
N PHE A 268 15.61 2.86 -16.45
CA PHE A 268 15.65 1.78 -17.45
C PHE A 268 14.27 1.15 -17.68
N ALA A 269 13.59 0.76 -16.60
CA ALA A 269 12.24 0.19 -16.65
C ALA A 269 11.21 1.19 -17.21
N ASN A 270 11.26 2.44 -16.74
CA ASN A 270 10.38 3.51 -17.22
C ASN A 270 10.50 3.69 -18.74
N ARG A 271 11.72 3.69 -19.26
CA ARG A 271 11.97 3.84 -20.69
C ARG A 271 11.40 2.69 -21.51
N LEU A 272 11.43 1.46 -21.00
CA LEU A 272 10.83 0.31 -21.66
C LEU A 272 9.32 0.47 -21.82
N PHE A 273 8.63 0.96 -20.78
CA PHE A 273 7.20 1.26 -20.87
C PHE A 273 6.91 2.39 -21.84
N LEU A 274 7.71 3.46 -21.79
CA LEU A 274 7.56 4.62 -22.65
C LEU A 274 7.74 4.31 -24.15
N LYS A 275 8.46 3.25 -24.54
CA LYS A 275 8.51 2.79 -25.94
C LYS A 275 7.15 2.41 -26.52
N ASN A 276 6.10 2.28 -25.70
CA ASN A 276 4.73 2.08 -26.15
C ASN A 276 4.01 3.39 -26.53
N THR A 277 4.66 4.55 -26.35
CA THR A 277 4.13 5.88 -26.74
C THR A 277 4.57 6.27 -28.15
N LYS A 278 3.80 7.13 -28.82
CA LYS A 278 4.12 7.57 -30.19
C LYS A 278 5.45 8.33 -30.24
N GLU A 279 5.75 9.15 -29.23
CA GLU A 279 6.96 9.99 -29.21
C GLU A 279 8.25 9.19 -29.08
N LEU A 280 8.21 8.04 -28.38
CA LEU A 280 9.40 7.29 -28.00
C LEU A 280 9.51 5.90 -28.62
N LYS A 281 8.48 5.40 -29.31
CA LYS A 281 8.50 4.08 -29.96
C LYS A 281 9.70 3.86 -30.87
N ARG A 282 10.11 4.90 -31.61
CA ARG A 282 11.24 4.85 -32.56
C ARG A 282 12.57 5.34 -31.98
N LYS A 283 12.60 5.88 -30.76
CA LYS A 283 13.84 6.40 -30.17
C LYS A 283 14.60 5.28 -29.47
N PRO A 284 15.94 5.22 -29.60
CA PRO A 284 16.75 4.27 -28.85
C PRO A 284 16.60 4.51 -27.34
N ILE A 285 16.86 3.48 -26.55
CA ILE A 285 16.96 3.60 -25.10
C ILE A 285 18.31 4.26 -24.80
N PRO A 286 18.35 5.42 -24.14
CA PRO A 286 19.60 6.03 -23.77
C PRO A 286 20.35 5.12 -22.79
N LYS A 287 21.65 4.96 -22.99
CA LYS A 287 22.52 4.09 -22.19
C LYS A 287 23.10 4.88 -21.02
N ILE A 288 22.21 5.41 -20.18
CA ILE A 288 22.54 6.26 -19.03
C ILE A 288 22.57 5.38 -17.77
N PRO A 289 23.67 5.36 -16.99
CA PRO A 289 23.81 4.50 -15.82
C PRO A 289 22.99 5.01 -14.63
N ASP A 290 21.67 4.82 -14.68
CA ASP A 290 20.69 5.15 -13.64
C ASP A 290 19.74 3.98 -13.41
N PHE A 291 19.95 3.26 -12.31
CA PHE A 291 19.19 2.06 -12.01
C PHE A 291 18.55 2.12 -10.63
N ASP A 292 17.23 2.04 -10.57
CA ASP A 292 16.53 1.64 -9.35
C ASP A 292 16.08 0.18 -9.50
N VAL A 293 16.52 -0.66 -8.56
CA VAL A 293 16.20 -2.09 -8.56
C VAL A 293 15.80 -2.62 -7.19
N LEU A 294 14.99 -3.69 -7.17
CA LEU A 294 14.70 -4.46 -5.96
C LEU A 294 15.65 -5.65 -5.85
N SER A 295 16.16 -5.89 -4.63
CA SER A 295 16.95 -7.07 -4.26
C SER A 295 16.64 -7.52 -2.84
N VAL A 296 16.47 -8.83 -2.61
CA VAL A 296 16.41 -9.41 -1.26
C VAL A 296 17.79 -9.47 -0.57
N GLU A 297 18.87 -9.25 -1.31
CA GLU A 297 20.26 -9.18 -0.81
C GLU A 297 20.93 -7.87 -1.27
N PRO A 298 20.42 -6.69 -0.86
CA PRO A 298 20.80 -5.42 -1.48
C PRO A 298 22.27 -5.04 -1.23
N GLU A 299 22.81 -5.35 -0.05
CA GLU A 299 24.23 -5.09 0.29
C GLU A 299 25.18 -5.95 -0.54
N ARG A 300 24.88 -7.25 -0.63
CA ARG A 300 25.68 -8.20 -1.42
C ARG A 300 25.68 -7.80 -2.89
N HIS A 301 24.50 -7.47 -3.45
CA HIS A 301 24.39 -7.08 -4.85
C HIS A 301 25.10 -5.75 -5.13
N ALA A 302 25.07 -4.79 -4.18
CA ALA A 302 25.84 -3.56 -4.29
C ALA A 302 27.36 -3.83 -4.34
N ASN A 303 27.86 -4.74 -3.50
CA ASN A 303 29.28 -5.13 -3.48
C ASN A 303 29.70 -5.82 -4.79
N ILE A 304 28.90 -6.76 -5.31
CA ILE A 304 29.17 -7.42 -6.59
C ILE A 304 29.21 -6.41 -7.74
N LEU A 305 28.26 -5.46 -7.78
CA LEU A 305 28.27 -4.38 -8.77
C LEU A 305 29.54 -3.53 -8.67
N LYS A 306 29.94 -3.16 -7.45
CA LYS A 306 31.18 -2.41 -7.22
C LYS A 306 32.41 -3.17 -7.72
N GLU A 307 32.52 -4.46 -7.43
CA GLU A 307 33.62 -5.31 -7.90
C GLU A 307 33.67 -5.38 -9.43
N ARG A 308 32.54 -5.58 -10.10
CA ARG A 308 32.45 -5.62 -11.57
C ARG A 308 32.86 -4.30 -12.22
N LEU A 309 32.46 -3.17 -11.64
CA LEU A 309 32.89 -1.85 -12.10
C LEU A 309 34.41 -1.67 -11.94
N ILE A 310 34.97 -2.03 -10.77
CA ILE A 310 36.42 -1.92 -10.50
C ILE A 310 37.24 -2.82 -11.44
N HIS A 311 36.83 -4.08 -11.63
CA HIS A 311 37.48 -5.00 -12.58
C HIS A 311 37.44 -4.49 -14.03
N SER A 312 36.48 -3.63 -14.37
CA SER A 312 36.36 -3.01 -15.68
C SER A 312 37.13 -1.68 -15.80
N ASN A 313 38.09 -1.42 -14.88
CA ASN A 313 38.90 -0.21 -14.78
C ASN A 313 38.12 1.07 -14.42
N ILE A 314 36.93 0.95 -13.83
CA ILE A 314 36.16 2.11 -13.34
C ILE A 314 36.53 2.37 -11.88
N ARG A 315 37.17 3.51 -11.62
CA ARG A 315 37.69 3.88 -10.29
C ARG A 315 36.69 4.76 -9.51
N LYS A 316 36.97 4.97 -8.22
CA LYS A 316 36.18 5.82 -7.29
C LYS A 316 34.74 5.32 -7.07
N VAL A 317 34.56 4.01 -7.05
CA VAL A 317 33.26 3.37 -6.79
C VAL A 317 33.03 3.25 -5.28
N ASN A 318 31.97 3.87 -4.79
CA ASN A 318 31.60 3.88 -3.37
C ASN A 318 30.17 3.35 -3.18
N ILE A 319 29.92 2.73 -2.02
CA ILE A 319 28.59 2.26 -1.62
C ILE A 319 28.18 3.07 -0.38
N VAL A 320 26.97 3.62 -0.40
CA VAL A 320 26.39 4.37 0.71
C VAL A 320 25.09 3.70 1.14
N LYS A 321 25.02 3.26 2.41
CA LYS A 321 23.77 2.76 2.99
C LYS A 321 22.84 3.93 3.30
N ARG A 322 21.61 3.86 2.82
CA ARG A 322 20.55 4.86 3.05
C ARG A 322 19.49 4.26 3.98
N PRO A 323 19.06 4.99 5.03
CA PRO A 323 18.01 4.51 5.91
C PRO A 323 16.66 4.47 5.18
N GLY A 324 15.83 3.52 5.58
CA GLY A 324 14.43 3.46 5.16
C GLY A 324 13.60 4.61 5.73
N VAL A 325 12.33 4.68 5.33
CA VAL A 325 11.34 5.65 5.83
C VAL A 325 10.04 4.92 6.09
N GLY A 326 9.74 4.70 7.38
CA GLY A 326 8.53 4.02 7.82
C GLY A 326 8.34 2.66 7.16
N GLU A 327 7.10 2.33 6.82
CA GLU A 327 6.70 1.09 6.13
C GLU A 327 6.53 1.31 4.62
N ILE A 328 7.16 2.35 4.05
CA ILE A 328 7.00 2.73 2.65
C ILE A 328 8.28 2.49 1.85
N ILE A 329 9.44 2.89 2.39
CA ILE A 329 10.74 2.70 1.75
C ILE A 329 11.65 1.93 2.68
N ALA A 330 12.15 0.78 2.23
CA ALA A 330 13.13 0.01 2.99
C ALA A 330 14.52 0.70 3.01
N PRO A 331 15.41 0.32 3.95
CA PRO A 331 16.83 0.58 3.80
C PRO A 331 17.33 0.12 2.42
N HIS A 332 18.23 0.90 1.84
CA HIS A 332 18.72 0.64 0.49
C HIS A 332 20.17 1.08 0.35
N PHE A 333 20.83 0.59 -0.70
CA PHE A 333 22.23 0.88 -0.97
C PHE A 333 22.37 1.68 -2.25
N GLU A 334 23.12 2.77 -2.17
CA GLU A 334 23.45 3.63 -3.29
C GLU A 334 24.87 3.32 -3.76
N VAL A 335 25.02 2.88 -5.01
CA VAL A 335 26.31 2.71 -5.68
C VAL A 335 26.63 3.99 -6.45
N ARG A 336 27.78 4.59 -6.19
CA ARG A 336 28.22 5.87 -6.77
C ARG A 336 29.58 5.77 -7.42
N ILE A 337 29.80 6.52 -8.49
CA ILE A 337 31.12 6.78 -9.08
C ILE A 337 31.45 8.25 -8.86
N GLY A 338 32.40 8.52 -7.96
CA GLY A 338 32.67 9.89 -7.52
C GLY A 338 31.44 10.51 -6.85
N LYS A 339 30.82 11.51 -7.49
CA LYS A 339 29.60 12.18 -6.99
C LYS A 339 28.32 11.63 -7.64
N GLU A 340 28.44 10.89 -8.72
CA GLU A 340 27.33 10.47 -9.57
C GLU A 340 26.78 9.14 -9.09
N THR A 341 25.45 9.03 -9.03
CA THR A 341 24.76 7.82 -8.61
C THR A 341 24.58 6.91 -9.82
N VAL A 342 24.96 5.63 -9.68
CA VAL A 342 24.79 4.60 -10.70
C VAL A 342 23.56 3.75 -10.45
N ALA A 343 23.36 3.35 -9.19
CA ALA A 343 22.25 2.49 -8.83
C ALA A 343 21.79 2.70 -7.39
N PHE A 344 20.48 2.63 -7.19
CA PHE A 344 19.87 2.37 -5.89
C PHE A 344 19.31 0.94 -5.86
N ILE A 345 19.72 0.18 -4.86
CA ILE A 345 19.32 -1.22 -4.66
C ILE A 345 18.49 -1.31 -3.38
N TYR A 346 17.19 -1.46 -3.54
CA TYR A 346 16.20 -1.44 -2.45
C TYR A 346 15.83 -2.84 -1.99
N GLU A 347 15.72 -3.01 -0.69
CA GLU A 347 15.10 -4.21 -0.11
C GLU A 347 13.57 -4.16 -0.34
N PRO A 348 12.94 -5.25 -0.80
CA PRO A 348 11.48 -5.27 -0.95
C PRO A 348 10.81 -5.42 0.43
N LEU A 349 9.89 -4.51 0.78
CA LEU A 349 9.08 -4.59 2.01
C LEU A 349 7.95 -5.64 1.94
N ALA A 350 7.65 -6.14 0.75
CA ALA A 350 6.62 -7.11 0.47
C ALA A 350 6.95 -7.87 -0.82
N CYS A 351 6.14 -8.87 -1.18
CA CYS A 351 6.23 -9.46 -2.51
C CYS A 351 5.61 -8.53 -3.56
N HIS A 352 6.45 -7.87 -4.38
CA HIS A 352 6.02 -6.92 -5.40
C HIS A 352 6.00 -7.56 -6.79
N SER A 353 4.94 -7.31 -7.56
CA SER A 353 4.76 -7.95 -8.87
C SER A 353 5.73 -7.44 -9.92
N TYR A 354 6.16 -8.34 -10.79
CA TYR A 354 7.01 -8.03 -11.94
C TYR A 354 6.58 -8.82 -13.17
N ASN A 355 7.09 -8.41 -14.34
CA ASN A 355 6.99 -9.11 -15.60
C ASN A 355 8.40 -9.46 -16.08
N GLN A 356 8.55 -10.59 -16.75
CA GLN A 356 9.78 -10.97 -17.42
C GLN A 356 9.67 -10.64 -18.92
N ILE A 357 10.74 -10.06 -19.47
CA ILE A 357 10.85 -9.77 -20.91
C ILE A 357 12.22 -10.19 -21.42
N GLU A 358 12.29 -10.47 -22.71
CA GLU A 358 13.54 -10.81 -23.40
C GLU A 358 14.01 -9.62 -24.25
N ILE A 359 15.28 -9.24 -24.11
CA ILE A 359 15.92 -8.19 -24.91
C ILE A 359 17.29 -8.71 -25.34
N GLY A 360 17.48 -8.95 -26.64
CA GLY A 360 18.77 -9.42 -27.18
C GLY A 360 19.22 -10.75 -26.60
N GLY A 361 18.30 -11.72 -26.46
CA GLY A 361 18.58 -13.04 -25.87
C GLY A 361 18.65 -13.07 -24.33
N ASN A 362 18.69 -11.91 -23.67
CA ASN A 362 18.79 -11.81 -22.22
C ASN A 362 17.42 -11.59 -21.57
N ASN A 363 17.18 -12.28 -20.46
CA ASN A 363 15.98 -12.14 -19.66
C ASN A 363 16.11 -11.00 -18.65
N TYR A 364 15.12 -10.12 -18.61
CA TYR A 364 15.04 -9.00 -17.68
C TYR A 364 13.75 -9.06 -16.88
N LYS A 365 13.84 -8.85 -15.57
CA LYS A 365 12.69 -8.73 -14.69
C LYS A 365 12.37 -7.26 -14.47
N ILE A 366 11.22 -6.81 -14.97
CA ILE A 366 10.78 -5.42 -14.90
C ILE A 366 9.56 -5.34 -14.00
N ALA A 367 9.58 -4.44 -13.01
CA ALA A 367 8.43 -4.19 -12.16
C ALA A 367 7.19 -3.87 -13.00
N THR A 368 6.01 -4.33 -12.58
CA THR A 368 4.76 -4.00 -13.26
C THR A 368 4.48 -2.49 -13.16
N LEU A 369 3.59 -1.98 -14.01
CA LEU A 369 3.13 -0.58 -13.93
C LEU A 369 2.61 -0.23 -12.53
N ASP A 370 1.88 -1.16 -11.89
CA ASP A 370 1.33 -0.98 -10.55
C ASP A 370 2.43 -0.90 -9.48
N THR A 371 3.44 -1.79 -9.55
CA THR A 371 4.62 -1.72 -8.69
C THR A 371 5.37 -0.40 -8.88
N MET A 372 5.67 -0.01 -10.12
CA MET A 372 6.40 1.23 -10.39
C MET A 372 5.65 2.49 -9.91
N LEU A 373 4.33 2.57 -10.15
CA LEU A 373 3.51 3.69 -9.69
C LEU A 373 3.44 3.76 -8.16
N SER A 374 3.37 2.60 -7.48
CA SER A 374 3.45 2.54 -6.02
C SER A 374 4.75 3.16 -5.51
N PHE A 375 5.91 2.71 -5.99
CA PHE A 375 7.22 3.22 -5.56
C PHE A 375 7.41 4.71 -5.89
N TYR A 376 7.05 5.13 -7.10
CA TYR A 376 7.24 6.53 -7.50
C TYR A 376 6.36 7.46 -6.67
N LEU A 377 5.08 7.12 -6.48
CA LEU A 377 4.21 7.96 -5.68
C LEU A 377 4.62 7.96 -4.21
N ALA A 378 5.19 6.87 -3.69
CA ALA A 378 5.80 6.84 -2.36
C ALA A 378 6.94 7.86 -2.21
N PHE A 379 7.82 7.95 -3.22
CA PHE A 379 8.97 8.88 -3.21
C PHE A 379 8.55 10.35 -3.11
N LEU A 380 7.34 10.72 -3.57
CA LEU A 380 6.80 12.08 -3.46
C LEU A 380 6.61 12.59 -2.03
N PHE A 381 6.51 11.67 -1.05
CA PHE A 381 6.20 12.00 0.34
C PHE A 381 7.38 11.80 1.27
N THR A 382 8.50 11.30 0.76
CA THR A 382 9.75 11.14 1.49
C THR A 382 10.64 12.36 1.29
N ASP A 383 11.10 12.98 2.38
CA ASP A 383 11.86 14.25 2.34
C ASP A 383 13.33 14.02 2.00
N ARG A 384 13.59 13.47 0.81
CA ARG A 384 14.95 13.13 0.37
C ARG A 384 15.46 14.13 -0.67
N PRO A 385 16.65 14.72 -0.48
CA PRO A 385 17.22 15.70 -1.42
C PRO A 385 17.39 15.19 -2.85
N TYR A 386 17.56 13.88 -3.03
CA TYR A 386 17.74 13.24 -4.33
C TYR A 386 16.41 12.91 -5.04
N TYR A 387 15.27 13.04 -4.36
CA TYR A 387 13.95 12.89 -4.97
C TYR A 387 13.42 14.24 -5.46
N ASN A 388 13.34 14.38 -6.78
CA ASN A 388 12.77 15.56 -7.40
C ASN A 388 11.26 15.36 -7.63
N GLU A 389 10.42 16.09 -6.89
CA GLU A 389 8.96 15.97 -6.95
C GLU A 389 8.40 16.11 -8.38
N LYS A 390 8.88 17.11 -9.14
CA LYS A 390 8.44 17.32 -10.52
C LYS A 390 8.81 16.14 -11.42
N ARG A 391 10.04 15.60 -11.28
CA ARG A 391 10.49 14.42 -12.03
C ARG A 391 9.59 13.22 -11.74
N ILE A 392 9.38 12.94 -10.46
CA ILE A 392 8.59 11.80 -10.02
C ILE A 392 7.16 11.90 -10.54
N LEU A 393 6.51 13.06 -10.40
CA LEU A 393 5.19 13.31 -10.95
C LEU A 393 5.13 13.10 -12.47
N CYS A 394 6.13 13.58 -13.22
CA CYS A 394 6.19 13.33 -14.66
C CYS A 394 6.32 11.84 -14.98
N MET A 395 7.25 11.13 -14.33
CA MET A 395 7.42 9.69 -14.54
C MET A 395 6.13 8.92 -14.22
N SER A 396 5.48 9.23 -13.11
CA SER A 396 4.21 8.60 -12.73
C SER A 396 3.09 8.94 -13.73
N HIS A 397 3.00 10.19 -14.20
CA HIS A 397 2.02 10.62 -15.20
C HIS A 397 2.14 9.82 -16.49
N TYR A 398 3.35 9.67 -17.06
CA TYR A 398 3.50 8.88 -18.28
C TYR A 398 3.25 7.39 -18.08
N LEU A 399 3.67 6.81 -16.95
CA LEU A 399 3.34 5.40 -16.65
C LEU A 399 1.83 5.21 -16.52
N PHE A 400 1.13 6.18 -15.93
CA PHE A 400 -0.33 6.17 -15.86
C PHE A 400 -0.96 6.27 -17.25
N GLU A 401 -0.47 7.13 -18.14
CA GLU A 401 -0.97 7.17 -19.52
C GLU A 401 -0.75 5.86 -20.28
N VAL A 402 0.44 5.25 -20.12
CA VAL A 402 0.74 3.94 -20.70
C VAL A 402 -0.21 2.90 -20.12
N GLN A 403 -0.47 2.93 -18.81
CA GLN A 403 -1.44 2.04 -18.18
C GLN A 403 -2.84 2.19 -18.78
N GLU A 404 -3.37 3.42 -18.83
CA GLU A 404 -4.73 3.68 -19.33
C GLU A 404 -4.90 3.24 -20.79
N LYS A 405 -3.96 3.58 -21.66
CA LYS A 405 -3.99 3.22 -23.09
C LYS A 405 -3.88 1.70 -23.31
N ASN A 406 -3.38 0.93 -22.34
CA ASN A 406 -3.00 -0.47 -22.52
C ASN A 406 -3.60 -1.43 -21.48
N ARG A 407 -4.56 -0.97 -20.66
CA ARG A 407 -5.06 -1.69 -19.47
C ARG A 407 -5.60 -3.10 -19.72
N LEU A 408 -6.02 -3.40 -20.95
CA LEU A 408 -6.58 -4.70 -21.35
C LEU A 408 -5.59 -5.61 -22.12
N LYS A 409 -4.34 -5.17 -22.38
CA LYS A 409 -3.41 -5.92 -23.25
C LYS A 409 -2.95 -7.27 -22.68
N GLN A 410 -2.80 -7.36 -21.35
CA GLN A 410 -2.47 -8.57 -20.60
C GLN A 410 -1.32 -9.43 -21.17
N LYS A 411 -0.28 -8.81 -21.73
CA LYS A 411 0.86 -9.52 -22.34
C LYS A 411 2.19 -8.80 -22.17
N GLY A 412 3.26 -9.59 -22.05
CA GLY A 412 4.65 -9.12 -21.94
C GLY A 412 4.81 -8.05 -20.85
N LEU A 413 5.53 -6.97 -21.18
CA LEU A 413 5.77 -5.84 -20.28
C LEU A 413 4.46 -5.19 -19.76
N LEU A 414 3.40 -5.20 -20.56
CA LEU A 414 2.12 -4.53 -20.29
C LEU A 414 1.10 -5.44 -19.58
N LYS A 415 1.52 -6.64 -19.16
CA LYS A 415 0.69 -7.50 -18.31
C LYS A 415 0.48 -6.83 -16.95
N ARG A 416 -0.78 -6.71 -16.52
CA ARG A 416 -1.14 -6.23 -15.18
C ARG A 416 -1.59 -7.39 -14.33
N PHE A 417 -1.69 -7.17 -13.01
CA PHE A 417 -2.16 -8.20 -12.07
C PHE A 417 -1.31 -9.49 -12.16
N SER A 418 0.00 -9.33 -12.36
CA SER A 418 0.93 -10.45 -12.41
C SER A 418 0.97 -11.15 -11.05
N ILE A 419 0.87 -12.48 -11.08
CA ILE A 419 0.99 -13.33 -9.89
C ILE A 419 2.46 -13.53 -9.48
N ASP A 420 3.38 -13.37 -10.44
CA ASP A 420 4.81 -13.44 -10.21
C ASP A 420 5.26 -12.20 -9.44
N CYS A 421 5.92 -12.41 -8.31
CA CYS A 421 6.39 -11.34 -7.45
C CYS A 421 7.73 -11.65 -6.80
N TYR A 422 8.39 -10.59 -6.36
CA TYR A 422 9.72 -10.61 -5.79
C TYR A 422 9.73 -10.00 -4.38
N GLY A 423 10.40 -10.68 -3.45
CA GLY A 423 10.34 -10.37 -2.02
C GLY A 423 9.43 -11.32 -1.24
N ASN A 424 9.35 -11.11 0.06
CA ASN A 424 8.52 -11.91 0.96
C ASN A 424 7.36 -11.07 1.48
N HIS A 425 6.18 -11.66 1.61
CA HIS A 425 5.03 -11.00 2.22
C HIS A 425 4.66 -11.78 3.48
N HIS A 426 4.50 -11.07 4.61
CA HIS A 426 4.10 -11.72 5.85
C HIS A 426 2.64 -12.15 5.76
N THR A 427 2.41 -13.45 5.91
CA THR A 427 1.08 -14.04 6.08
C THR A 427 0.47 -13.61 7.43
N ILE A 428 -0.85 -13.71 7.56
CA ILE A 428 -1.53 -13.46 8.84
C ILE A 428 -1.00 -14.41 9.93
N GLU A 429 -0.67 -15.63 9.54
CA GLU A 429 -0.07 -16.66 10.38
C GLU A 429 1.31 -16.23 10.88
N GLU A 430 2.17 -15.70 10.02
CA GLU A 430 3.49 -15.18 10.40
C GLU A 430 3.37 -13.97 11.33
N ILE A 431 2.49 -13.01 11.03
CA ILE A 431 2.24 -11.85 11.90
C ILE A 431 1.78 -12.30 13.29
N ARG A 432 0.89 -13.30 13.36
CA ARG A 432 0.45 -13.90 14.64
C ARG A 432 1.60 -14.63 15.34
N SER A 433 2.45 -15.33 14.59
CA SER A 433 3.63 -16.02 15.12
C SER A 433 4.61 -15.03 15.74
N GLU A 434 4.95 -13.96 15.04
CA GLU A 434 5.82 -12.88 15.52
C GLU A 434 5.28 -12.24 16.80
N LYS A 435 3.95 -11.98 16.85
CA LYS A 435 3.32 -11.51 18.09
C LYS A 435 3.40 -12.54 19.21
N ALA A 436 3.20 -13.83 18.94
CA ALA A 436 3.32 -14.87 19.95
C ALA A 436 4.76 -14.99 20.49
N GLU A 437 5.76 -14.85 19.62
CA GLU A 437 7.18 -14.80 19.99
C GLU A 437 7.52 -13.56 20.82
N MET A 438 7.03 -12.39 20.40
CA MET A 438 7.21 -11.16 21.17
C MET A 438 6.59 -11.29 22.57
N PHE A 439 5.43 -11.93 22.70
CA PHE A 439 4.82 -12.21 24.00
C PHE A 439 5.71 -13.12 24.87
N LYS A 440 6.26 -14.20 24.30
CA LYS A 440 7.20 -15.09 25.00
C LYS A 440 8.45 -14.33 25.46
N THR A 441 9.00 -13.49 24.60
CA THR A 441 10.20 -12.67 24.88
C THR A 441 9.94 -11.68 26.00
N LEU A 442 8.86 -10.90 25.95
CA LEU A 442 8.50 -9.96 27.02
C LEU A 442 8.24 -10.68 28.35
N LYS A 443 7.60 -11.84 28.31
CA LYS A 443 7.37 -12.69 29.50
C LYS A 443 8.69 -13.16 30.12
N LYS A 444 9.67 -13.59 29.31
CA LYS A 444 11.03 -13.96 29.79
C LYS A 444 11.73 -12.76 30.45
N MET A 445 11.57 -11.56 29.88
CA MET A 445 12.06 -10.30 30.45
C MET A 445 11.25 -9.78 31.65
N LYS A 446 10.21 -10.52 32.09
CA LYS A 446 9.26 -10.11 33.15
C LYS A 446 8.56 -8.77 32.86
N ILE A 447 8.46 -8.37 31.60
CA ILE A 447 7.73 -7.17 31.15
C ILE A 447 6.28 -7.56 30.89
N THR A 448 5.37 -7.12 31.77
CA THR A 448 3.93 -7.41 31.66
C THR A 448 3.06 -6.15 31.53
N SER A 449 3.68 -4.97 31.49
CA SER A 449 3.00 -3.67 31.38
C SER A 449 3.97 -2.61 30.82
N GLY A 450 3.46 -1.42 30.51
CA GLY A 450 4.24 -0.30 29.98
C GLY A 450 4.22 -0.21 28.45
N LYS A 451 4.77 0.90 27.93
CA LYS A 451 4.64 1.30 26.52
C LYS A 451 5.04 0.21 25.53
N LYS A 452 6.14 -0.51 25.78
CA LYS A 452 6.62 -1.60 24.92
C LYS A 452 5.64 -2.77 24.88
N TYR A 453 5.08 -3.17 26.02
CA TYR A 453 4.11 -4.25 26.09
C TYR A 453 2.80 -3.86 25.40
N GLU A 454 2.30 -2.66 25.72
CA GLU A 454 1.07 -2.12 25.16
C GLU A 454 1.15 -1.93 23.64
N TRP A 455 2.33 -1.61 23.10
CA TRP A 455 2.52 -1.48 21.65
C TRP A 455 2.09 -2.74 20.87
N TYR A 456 2.30 -3.92 21.45
CA TYR A 456 1.95 -5.20 20.82
C TYR A 456 0.62 -5.78 21.33
N PHE A 457 0.30 -5.55 22.61
CA PHE A 457 -0.77 -6.26 23.32
C PHE A 457 -1.68 -5.33 24.12
N LEU A 458 -1.87 -4.07 23.68
CA LEU A 458 -2.80 -3.15 24.31
C LEU A 458 -4.15 -3.83 24.51
N LYS A 459 -4.65 -3.75 25.74
CA LYS A 459 -6.03 -3.99 26.11
C LYS A 459 -6.38 -3.01 27.22
N TYR A 460 -6.98 -1.89 26.83
CA TYR A 460 -7.27 -0.77 27.70
C TYR A 460 -8.78 -0.55 27.77
N THR A 461 -9.30 -0.52 28.99
CA THR A 461 -10.71 -0.23 29.29
C THR A 461 -10.72 0.92 30.30
N PRO A 462 -11.13 2.13 29.91
CA PRO A 462 -11.20 3.28 30.82
C PRO A 462 -12.17 2.99 31.98
N GLY A 463 -11.88 3.52 33.17
CA GLY A 463 -12.67 3.27 34.38
C GLY A 463 -12.56 1.85 34.99
N GLY A 464 -11.95 0.90 34.28
CA GLY A 464 -11.71 -0.44 34.78
C GLY A 464 -10.64 -0.46 35.87
N LYS A 465 -11.01 -0.78 37.12
CA LYS A 465 -10.04 -1.32 38.09
C LYS A 465 -9.41 -2.56 37.44
N ASN A 466 -8.09 -2.59 37.29
CA ASN A 466 -7.32 -3.76 36.88
C ASN A 466 -7.73 -4.99 37.72
N LYS A 467 -8.76 -5.72 37.30
CA LYS A 467 -9.09 -7.02 37.88
C LYS A 467 -7.97 -7.95 37.44
N LYS A 468 -6.93 -8.05 38.26
CA LYS A 468 -5.99 -9.18 38.22
C LYS A 468 -6.84 -10.44 38.08
N PRO A 469 -6.56 -11.33 37.13
CA PRO A 469 -7.32 -12.57 37.02
C PRO A 469 -7.15 -13.32 38.33
N THR A 470 -8.22 -13.40 39.12
CA THR A 470 -8.29 -14.28 40.27
C THR A 470 -8.06 -15.68 39.76
N LYS A 471 -6.88 -16.25 40.06
CA LYS A 471 -6.61 -17.67 39.88
C LYS A 471 -7.62 -18.43 40.73
N THR A 472 -8.74 -18.85 40.15
CA THR A 472 -9.59 -19.88 40.72
C THR A 472 -8.75 -21.15 40.77
N LYS A 473 -8.17 -21.44 41.95
CA LYS A 473 -7.58 -22.74 42.25
C LYS A 473 -8.70 -23.77 42.11
N THR A 474 -8.77 -24.45 40.98
CA THR A 474 -9.56 -25.67 40.84
C THR A 474 -9.01 -26.70 41.81
N LYS A 475 -9.71 -26.91 42.93
CA LYS A 475 -9.47 -28.05 43.83
C LYS A 475 -9.66 -29.33 43.00
N LYS A 476 -8.56 -30.01 42.67
CA LYS A 476 -8.59 -31.36 42.07
C LYS A 476 -9.36 -32.30 43.01
N LYS A 477 -10.60 -32.67 42.64
CA LYS A 477 -11.30 -33.81 43.25
C LYS A 477 -10.54 -35.10 42.87
N LYS A 478 -9.90 -35.75 43.85
CA LYS A 478 -9.30 -37.09 43.71
C LYS A 478 -10.42 -38.08 43.33
N ARG A 479 -10.37 -38.62 42.11
CA ARG A 479 -11.29 -39.66 41.61
C ARG A 479 -10.81 -41.01 42.16
N LYS A 480 -11.58 -41.64 43.05
CA LYS A 480 -11.32 -43.01 43.56
C LYS A 480 -11.43 -44.02 42.40
N ARG A 481 -10.37 -44.82 42.17
CA ARG A 481 -10.35 -45.94 41.21
C ARG A 481 -11.31 -47.06 41.69
N ARG A 482 -12.31 -47.42 40.89
CA ARG A 482 -13.10 -48.65 41.06
C ARG A 482 -12.35 -49.84 40.42
N LYS A 483 -12.12 -50.91 41.19
CA LYS A 483 -11.56 -52.19 40.74
C LYS A 483 -12.56 -52.88 39.79
N LYS A 484 -12.14 -53.25 38.58
CA LYS A 484 -12.87 -54.17 37.69
C LYS A 484 -12.67 -55.61 38.18
N LYS A 485 -13.76 -56.33 38.45
CA LYS A 485 -13.77 -57.80 38.61
C LYS A 485 -13.91 -58.42 37.21
N THR A 486 -12.96 -59.27 36.84
CA THR A 486 -13.03 -60.19 35.70
C THR A 486 -13.95 -61.36 36.05
N ARG A 487 -14.86 -61.74 35.15
CA ARG A 487 -15.60 -63.00 35.21
C ARG A 487 -15.31 -63.77 33.92
N LYS A 488 -14.71 -64.95 34.08
CA LYS A 488 -14.47 -65.97 33.05
C LYS A 488 -15.81 -66.37 32.40
N PHE A 489 -15.80 -66.58 31.10
CA PHE A 489 -16.65 -67.58 30.46
C PHE A 489 -15.76 -68.71 29.92
N LEU A 490 -16.23 -69.93 30.16
CA LEU A 490 -15.66 -71.21 29.79
C LEU A 490 -16.44 -71.73 28.57
N PHE A 491 -15.68 -72.39 27.69
CA PHE A 491 -16.01 -73.01 26.40
C PHE A 491 -16.29 -72.06 25.23
#